data_AF-A0A1V6BKZ6-F1
#
_entry.id   AF-A0A1V6BKZ6-F1
#
_cell.length_a   1.000
_cell.length_b   1.000
_cell.length_c   1.000
_cell.angle_alpha   90.00
_cell.angle_beta   90.00
_cell.angle_gamma   90.00
#
_symmetry.space_group_name_H-M   'P 1'
#
loop_
_entity.id
_entity.type
_entity.pdbx_description
1 polymer ?
#
loop_
_entity_poly.entity_id
_entity_poly.type
_entity_poly.pdbx_seq_one_letter_code
_entity_poly.pdbx_strand_id
1 'polypeptide(L)' 'MDSRLVKELKKYPFRKSQEEKIPPYLVYNNKEMFALCEKFPKTLEELGRVPGFKEDKVKKYGNDLLEIIEKFKDA' A
#
# COMPACT_ATOMS: atom_id res chain seq x y z
N MET A 1 -2.28 12.60 9.91
CA MET A 1 -2.07 11.71 8.74
C MET A 1 -1.18 12.46 7.77
N ASP A 2 0.05 11.97 7.51
CA ASP A 2 0.99 12.68 6.64
C ASP A 2 0.42 12.76 5.21
N SER A 3 0.20 13.99 4.74
CA SER A 3 -0.34 14.28 3.40
C SER A 3 0.56 13.73 2.27
N ARG A 4 1.87 13.62 2.51
CA ARG A 4 2.86 13.11 1.56
C ARG A 4 2.76 11.59 1.42
N LEU A 5 2.63 10.85 2.52
CA LEU A 5 2.41 9.39 2.47
C LEU A 5 1.13 9.05 1.70
N VAL A 6 0.04 9.76 1.99
CA VAL A 6 -1.23 9.56 1.28
C VAL A 6 -1.07 9.83 -0.21
N LYS A 7 -0.32 10.86 -0.59
CA LYS A 7 -0.07 11.19 -1.99
C LYS A 7 0.70 10.08 -2.71
N GLU A 8 1.71 9.48 -2.07
CA GLU A 8 2.48 8.38 -2.67
C GLU A 8 1.66 7.09 -2.76
N LEU A 9 0.92 6.74 -1.70
CA LEU A 9 0.01 5.60 -1.73
C LEU A 9 -1.17 5.82 -2.69
N LYS A 10 -1.54 7.05 -3.04
CA LYS A 10 -2.50 7.29 -4.13
C LYS A 10 -1.92 7.02 -5.50
N LYS A 11 -0.62 7.26 -5.72
CA LYS A 11 0.03 7.07 -7.03
C LYS A 11 0.37 5.61 -7.32
N TYR A 12 0.70 4.85 -6.28
CA TYR A 12 1.18 3.47 -6.43
C TYR A 12 0.22 2.56 -7.22
N PRO A 13 -1.09 2.52 -6.94
CA PRO A 13 -2.03 1.69 -7.69
C PRO A 13 -2.00 1.98 -9.19
N PHE A 14 -1.95 3.27 -9.58
CA PHE A 14 -1.89 3.64 -10.99
C PHE A 14 -0.62 3.13 -11.65
N ARG A 15 0.55 3.32 -11.02
CA ARG A 15 1.83 2.84 -11.57
C ARG A 15 1.80 1.32 -11.76
N LYS A 16 1.40 0.60 -10.72
CA LYS A 16 1.37 -0.86 -10.73
C LYS A 16 0.35 -1.42 -11.72
N SER A 17 -0.80 -0.77 -11.84
CA SER A 17 -1.83 -1.21 -12.78
C SER A 17 -1.41 -1.04 -14.25
N GLN A 18 -0.60 -0.03 -14.57
CA GLN A 18 -0.03 0.11 -15.91
C GLN A 18 0.98 -1.00 -16.21
N GLU A 19 1.85 -1.33 -15.25
CA GLU A 19 2.80 -2.45 -15.36
C GLU A 19 2.10 -3.80 -15.57
N GLU A 20 1.03 -4.04 -14.82
CA GLU A 20 0.29 -5.31 -14.84
C GLU A 20 -0.86 -5.33 -15.88
N LYS A 21 -1.11 -4.22 -16.58
CA LYS A 21 -2.24 -4.04 -17.52
C LYS A 21 -3.60 -4.36 -16.90
N ILE A 22 -3.82 -3.92 -15.66
CA ILE A 22 -5.07 -4.09 -14.92
C ILE A 22 -5.67 -2.73 -14.52
N PRO A 23 -6.97 -2.67 -14.16
CA PRO A 23 -7.54 -1.48 -13.53
C PRO A 23 -6.89 -1.17 -12.16
N PRO A 24 -6.61 0.12 -11.82
CA PRO A 24 -5.93 0.50 -10.58
C PRO A 24 -6.59 0.01 -9.29
N TYR A 25 -7.91 -0.04 -9.25
CA TYR A 25 -8.65 -0.46 -8.06
C TYR A 25 -8.44 -1.95 -7.70
N LEU A 26 -7.92 -2.76 -8.63
CA LEU A 26 -7.57 -4.16 -8.36
C LEU A 26 -6.27 -4.29 -7.55
N VAL A 27 -5.39 -3.29 -7.58
CA VAL A 27 -4.20 -3.24 -6.72
C VAL A 27 -4.66 -3.02 -5.28
N TYR A 28 -5.32 -1.88 -5.01
CA TYR A 28 -6.12 -1.63 -3.82
C TYR A 28 -7.04 -0.41 -3.98
N ASN A 29 -8.04 -0.30 -3.11
CA ASN A 29 -8.98 0.80 -3.06
C ASN A 29 -8.66 1.80 -1.93
N ASN A 30 -9.42 2.91 -1.87
CA ASN A 30 -9.21 3.95 -0.88
C ASN A 30 -9.31 3.46 0.57
N LYS A 31 -10.23 2.54 0.89
CA LYS A 31 -10.38 2.01 2.26
C LYS A 31 -9.13 1.27 2.70
N GLU A 32 -8.57 0.45 1.80
CA GLU A 32 -7.32 -0.28 2.02
C GLU A 32 -6.13 0.70 2.18
N MET A 33 -6.08 1.75 1.37
CA MET A 33 -5.07 2.82 1.50
C MET A 33 -5.15 3.52 2.86
N PHE A 34 -6.34 3.90 3.32
CA PHE A 34 -6.52 4.52 4.64
C PHE A 34 -6.10 3.57 5.76
N ALA A 35 -6.41 2.27 5.62
CA ALA A 35 -5.98 1.25 6.57
C ALA A 35 -4.45 1.10 6.61
N LEU A 36 -3.74 1.18 5.47
CA LEU A 36 -2.28 1.22 5.44
C LEU A 36 -1.73 2.40 6.23
N CYS A 37 -2.29 3.60 6.03
CA CYS A 37 -1.84 4.79 6.73
C CYS A 37 -2.13 4.75 8.24
N GLU A 38 -3.24 4.12 8.65
CA GLU A 38 -3.59 3.97 10.07
C GLU A 38 -2.72 2.93 10.76
N LYS A 39 -2.52 1.76 10.12
CA LYS A 39 -1.77 0.64 10.72
C LYS A 39 -0.26 0.79 10.60
N PHE A 40 0.20 1.54 9.60
CA PHE A 40 1.62 1.81 9.34
C PHE A 40 2.49 0.54 9.44
N PRO A 41 2.19 -0.51 8.65
CA PRO A 41 2.91 -1.77 8.74
C PRO A 41 4.40 -1.61 8.40
N LYS A 42 5.25 -2.29 9.15
CA LYS A 42 6.71 -2.33 9.01
C LYS A 42 7.23 -3.68 8.53
N THR A 43 6.36 -4.69 8.51
CA THR A 43 6.69 -6.04 8.06
C THR A 43 5.58 -6.61 7.18
N LEU A 44 5.89 -7.64 6.39
CA LEU A 44 4.88 -8.35 5.58
C LEU A 44 3.82 -9.01 6.45
N GLU A 45 4.20 -9.46 7.66
CA GLU A 45 3.24 -10.02 8.63
C GLU A 45 2.26 -8.95 9.11
N GLU A 46 2.75 -7.76 9.47
CA GLU A 46 1.90 -6.64 9.85
C GLU A 46 1.01 -6.18 8.69
N LEU A 47 1.56 -6.14 7.48
CA LEU A 47 0.80 -5.82 6.27
C LEU A 47 -0.33 -6.83 6.04
N GLY A 48 -0.08 -8.13 6.28
CA GLY A 48 -1.09 -9.18 6.19
C GLY A 48 -2.22 -9.05 7.21
N ARG A 49 -2.04 -8.25 8.27
CA ARG A 49 -3.09 -7.91 9.24
C ARG A 49 -3.89 -6.67 8.84
N VAL A 50 -3.47 -5.94 7.80
CA VAL A 50 -4.21 -4.76 7.31
C VAL A 50 -5.45 -5.23 6.54
N PRO A 51 -6.66 -4.72 6.89
CA PRO A 51 -7.88 -5.07 6.18
C PRO A 51 -7.77 -4.89 4.66
N GLY A 52 -8.00 -5.98 3.91
CA GLY A 52 -7.92 -6.02 2.44
C GLY A 52 -6.57 -6.51 1.88
N PHE A 53 -5.50 -6.52 2.68
CA PHE A 53 -4.19 -7.06 2.29
C PHE A 53 -4.07 -8.53 2.67
N LYS A 54 -4.68 -9.40 1.85
CA LYS A 54 -4.54 -10.85 1.96
C LYS A 54 -3.24 -11.34 1.31
N GLU A 55 -2.93 -12.62 1.50
CA GLU A 55 -1.68 -13.26 1.08
C GLU A 55 -1.24 -12.91 -0.35
N ASP A 56 -2.12 -12.99 -1.36
CA ASP A 56 -1.78 -12.64 -2.74
C ASP A 56 -1.30 -11.19 -2.90
N LYS A 57 -1.99 -10.23 -2.26
CA LYS A 57 -1.61 -8.81 -2.33
C LYS A 57 -0.33 -8.53 -1.55
N VAL A 58 -0.16 -9.18 -0.40
CA VAL A 58 1.06 -9.08 0.41
C VAL A 58 2.26 -9.61 -0.39
N LYS A 59 2.11 -10.77 -1.05
CA LYS A 59 3.15 -11.35 -1.90
C LYS A 59 3.48 -10.46 -3.10
N LYS A 60 2.47 -9.89 -3.77
CA LYS A 60 2.66 -9.09 -4.99
C LYS A 60 3.14 -7.67 -4.74
N TYR A 61 2.59 -7.00 -3.74
CA TYR A 61 2.74 -5.55 -3.55
C TYR A 61 3.42 -5.20 -2.22
N GLY A 62 3.63 -6.18 -1.34
CA GLY A 62 4.01 -5.90 0.04
C GLY A 62 5.37 -5.24 0.19
N ASN A 63 6.39 -5.71 -0.54
CA ASN A 63 7.72 -5.09 -0.47
C ASN A 63 7.70 -3.64 -0.94
N ASP A 64 7.05 -3.34 -2.06
CA ASP A 64 6.93 -1.97 -2.58
C ASP A 64 6.20 -1.06 -1.58
N LEU A 65 5.11 -1.56 -0.99
CA LEU A 65 4.30 -0.80 -0.04
C LEU A 65 5.08 -0.51 1.24
N LEU A 66 5.81 -1.48 1.77
CA LEU A 66 6.66 -1.29 2.94
C LEU A 66 7.78 -0.29 2.65
N GLU A 67 8.40 -0.35 1.47
CA GLU A 67 9.42 0.62 1.06
C GLU A 67 8.85 2.05 0.96
N ILE A 68 7.63 2.20 0.43
CA ILE A 68 6.94 3.50 0.39
C ILE A 68 6.69 4.00 1.81
N ILE A 69 6.14 3.16 2.69
CA ILE A 69 5.77 3.55 4.06
C ILE A 69 7.01 3.90 4.88
N GLU A 70 8.10 3.14 4.75
CA GLU A 70 9.35 3.35 5.47
C GLU A 70 9.95 4.75 5.21
N LYS A 71 9.81 5.28 4.00
CA LYS A 71 10.27 6.64 3.64
C LYS A 71 9.60 7.77 4.43
N PHE A 72 8.50 7.48 5.13
CA PHE A 72 7.73 8.44 5.91
C PHE A 72 7.67 8.09 7.40
N LYS A 73 8.59 7.24 7.88
CA LYS A 73 8.66 6.74 9.27
C LYS A 73 9.02 7.82 10.32
N ASP A 74 9.60 8.94 9.88
CA ASP A 74 10.19 9.98 10.76
C ASP A 74 9.62 11.39 10.47
N ALA A 75 8.35 11.48 10.08
CA ALA A 75 7.66 12.73 9.75
C ALA A 75 6.69 13.23 10.82
#